data_AF-A0A7Y4RTG4-F1
#
_entry.id   AF-A0A7Y4RTG4-F1
#
_cell.length_a   1.000
_cell.length_b   1.000
_cell.length_c   1.000
_cell.angle_alpha   90.00
_cell.angle_beta   90.00
_cell.angle_gamma   90.00
#
_symmetry.space_group_name_H-M   'P 1'
#
loop_
_entity.id
_entity.type
_entity.pdbx_description
1 polymer ?
#
loop_
_entity_poly.entity_id
_entity_poly.type
_entity_poly.pdbx_seq_one_letter_code
_entity_poly.pdbx_strand_id
1 'polypeptide(L)'
;LEAERDRQQALLESGGKVEQVSLTFNAQTGQVKPMRSKEESHDYRYFPDPDLPPLVLDASWVAVVCSELPELPAAKRARFEAAFGLSPKDAAVLVSEQVIADYFESVVAAGADPKTAANWIMTDAMTGFNAAGAFTVPPASLTELIALIKDGTVSHQAAKRVFAEMTTSGGAPADVAARLGLLQVRDSGALEAWVDEVLVENPKEVERYKGGEVKLLAFLTGQVMKKSRGKADPKGVQPVLVRKLEAP
;
A
#
# COMPACT_ATOMS: atom_id res chain seq x y z
N LEU A 1 25.52 12.91 9.71
CA LEU A 1 25.29 13.97 10.74
C LEU A 1 25.59 13.47 12.14
N GLU A 2 25.08 12.31 12.53
CA GLU A 2 25.31 11.70 13.86
C GLU A 2 26.80 11.65 14.26
N ALA A 3 27.66 11.10 13.39
CA ALA A 3 29.10 11.02 13.66
C ALA A 3 29.78 12.38 13.91
N GLU A 4 29.31 13.46 13.27
CA GLU A 4 29.86 14.80 13.51
C GLU A 4 29.28 15.43 14.77
N ARG A 5 28.00 15.20 15.07
CA ARG A 5 27.39 15.60 16.33
C ARG A 5 28.17 15.02 17.51
N ASP A 6 28.43 13.71 17.48
CA ASP A 6 29.10 13.01 18.58
C ASP A 6 30.57 13.48 18.70
N ARG A 7 31.25 13.75 17.57
CA ARG A 7 32.61 14.34 17.57
C ARG A 7 32.63 15.73 18.20
N GLN A 8 31.71 16.61 17.81
CA GLN A 8 31.63 17.97 18.37
C GLN A 8 31.27 17.94 19.86
N GLN A 9 30.38 17.04 20.28
CA GLN A 9 30.04 16.86 21.68
C GLN A 9 31.27 16.45 22.51
N ALA A 10 32.01 15.42 22.08
CA ALA A 10 33.23 14.99 22.77
C ALA A 10 34.32 16.10 22.80
N LEU A 11 34.43 16.88 21.72
CA LEU A 11 35.34 18.03 21.64
C LEU A 11 34.97 19.12 22.66
N LEU A 12 33.69 19.43 22.82
CA LEU A 12 33.22 20.41 23.80
C LEU A 12 33.36 19.91 25.24
N GLU A 13 33.01 18.64 25.51
CA GLU A 13 33.09 18.03 26.85
C GLU A 13 34.53 17.92 27.36
N SER A 14 35.49 17.72 26.46
CA SER A 14 36.93 17.73 26.78
C SER A 14 37.54 19.13 26.91
N GLY A 15 36.72 20.19 26.78
CA GLY A 15 37.16 21.59 26.87
C GLY A 15 37.86 22.11 25.61
N GLY A 16 37.77 21.39 24.50
CA GLY A 16 38.29 21.80 23.20
C GLY A 16 37.47 22.92 22.55
N LYS A 17 38.01 23.50 21.46
CA LYS A 17 37.36 24.58 20.71
C LYS A 17 36.87 24.06 19.36
N VAL A 18 35.65 24.44 18.99
CA VAL A 18 35.10 24.13 17.66
C VAL A 18 35.79 25.03 16.63
N GLU A 19 36.49 24.41 15.69
CA GLU A 19 37.15 25.10 14.59
C GLU A 19 36.32 24.98 13.31
N GLN A 20 36.43 25.99 12.45
CA GLN A 20 35.77 25.96 11.15
C GLN A 20 36.56 25.06 10.19
N VAL A 21 36.05 23.84 9.99
CA VAL A 21 36.69 22.83 9.14
C VAL A 21 35.72 22.28 8.10
N SER A 22 36.24 21.99 6.91
CA SER A 22 35.53 21.18 5.93
C SER A 22 35.85 19.71 6.21
N LEU A 23 34.82 18.93 6.51
CA LEU A 23 34.92 17.50 6.80
C LEU A 23 34.42 16.67 5.61
N THR A 24 34.97 15.46 5.48
CA THR A 24 34.40 14.42 4.62
C THR A 24 33.89 13.26 5.47
N PHE A 25 32.89 12.55 4.97
CA PHE A 25 32.32 11.37 5.63
C PHE A 25 32.79 10.10 4.92
N ASN A 26 33.32 9.15 5.69
CA ASN A 26 33.65 7.83 5.19
C ASN A 26 32.49 6.86 5.49
N ALA A 27 31.82 6.40 4.44
CA ALA A 27 30.67 5.49 4.56
C ALA A 27 31.04 4.08 5.07
N GLN A 28 32.28 3.62 4.91
CA GLN A 28 32.73 2.31 5.39
C GLN A 28 33.01 2.30 6.89
N THR A 29 33.58 3.39 7.41
CA THR A 29 33.97 3.48 8.82
C THR A 29 32.96 4.27 9.67
N GLY A 30 32.00 4.94 9.04
CA GLY A 30 31.03 5.80 9.72
C GLY A 30 31.66 7.06 10.34
N GLN A 31 32.90 7.39 10.01
CA GLN A 31 33.65 8.47 10.63
C GLN A 31 33.74 9.70 9.72
N VAL A 32 33.85 10.86 10.36
CA VAL A 32 34.15 12.13 9.69
C VAL A 32 35.63 12.46 9.84
N LYS A 33 36.26 12.93 8.76
CA LYS A 33 37.68 13.30 8.75
C LYS A 33 37.83 14.74 8.26
N PRO A 34 38.69 15.55 8.90
CA PRO A 34 38.99 16.88 8.41
C PRO A 34 39.76 16.79 7.09
N MET A 35 39.34 17.59 6.12
CA MET A 35 40.07 17.76 4.86
C MET A 35 40.87 19.04 4.84
N ARG A 36 40.25 20.14 5.29
CA ARG A 36 40.81 21.48 5.19
C ARG A 36 40.35 22.35 6.36
N SER A 37 41.28 23.08 6.97
CA SER A 37 40.99 24.21 7.85
C SER A 37 40.52 25.40 7.02
N LYS A 38 39.41 26.03 7.43
CA LYS A 38 39.02 27.34 6.90
C LYS A 38 39.70 28.40 7.77
N GLU A 39 40.92 28.75 7.40
CA GLU A 39 41.68 29.82 8.08
C GLU A 39 41.16 31.21 7.68
N GLU A 40 40.54 31.35 6.49
CA GLU A 40 39.92 32.59 6.00
C GLU A 40 38.65 32.28 5.18
N SER A 41 37.70 33.21 5.11
CA SER A 41 36.59 33.12 4.15
C SER A 41 37.15 33.24 2.75
N HIS A 42 36.87 32.27 1.89
CA HIS A 42 37.29 32.32 0.50
C HIS A 42 36.79 33.60 -0.19
N ASP A 43 37.73 34.42 -0.66
CA ASP A 43 37.41 35.54 -1.55
C ASP A 43 37.11 35.01 -2.96
N TYR A 44 35.83 34.69 -3.19
CA TYR A 44 35.34 34.28 -4.51
C TYR A 44 35.27 35.43 -5.51
N ARG A 45 35.54 36.68 -5.08
CA ARG A 45 35.51 37.90 -5.91
C ARG A 45 34.23 37.99 -6.73
N TYR A 46 33.07 37.86 -6.07
CA TYR A 46 31.78 37.98 -6.75
C TYR A 46 31.67 39.34 -7.45
N PHE A 47 31.38 39.31 -8.75
CA PHE A 47 31.01 40.48 -9.55
C PHE A 47 29.87 40.09 -10.49
N PRO A 48 29.02 41.04 -10.92
CA PRO A 48 27.98 40.76 -11.91
C PRO A 48 28.62 40.26 -13.21
N ASP A 49 28.11 39.16 -13.74
CA ASP A 49 28.56 38.62 -15.02
C ASP A 49 28.21 39.64 -16.13
N PRO A 50 29.20 40.26 -16.80
CA PRO A 50 28.95 41.27 -17.82
C PRO A 50 28.44 40.67 -19.13
N ASP A 51 28.62 39.36 -19.33
CA ASP A 51 28.22 38.66 -20.55
C ASP A 51 26.73 38.25 -20.49
N LEU A 52 26.14 38.22 -19.29
CA LEU A 52 24.72 37.90 -19.09
C LEU A 52 23.91 39.15 -18.74
N PRO A 53 22.97 39.58 -19.59
CA PRO A 53 22.07 40.67 -19.23
C PRO A 53 21.18 40.24 -18.03
N PRO A 54 20.73 41.19 -17.20
CA PRO A 54 19.82 40.89 -16.10
C PRO A 54 18.55 40.18 -16.59
N LEU A 55 18.19 39.07 -15.95
CA LEU A 55 16.95 38.36 -16.21
C LEU A 55 15.78 39.11 -15.54
N VAL A 56 14.91 39.72 -16.35
CA VAL A 56 13.67 40.35 -15.88
C VAL A 56 12.51 39.39 -16.11
N LEU A 57 11.81 39.00 -15.05
CA LEU A 57 10.68 38.09 -15.12
C LEU A 57 9.37 38.89 -15.17
N ASP A 58 8.66 38.81 -16.30
CA ASP A 58 7.35 39.43 -16.44
C ASP A 58 6.31 38.80 -15.51
N ALA A 59 5.48 39.63 -14.88
CA ALA A 59 4.45 39.16 -13.96
C ALA A 59 3.45 38.19 -14.63
N SER A 60 3.16 38.39 -15.92
CA SER A 60 2.32 37.47 -16.70
C SER A 60 2.96 36.11 -16.90
N TRP A 61 4.29 36.06 -17.12
CA TRP A 61 5.01 34.80 -17.23
C TRP A 61 5.05 34.06 -15.91
N VAL A 62 5.32 34.76 -14.80
CA VAL A 62 5.26 34.18 -13.45
C VAL A 62 3.88 33.59 -13.16
N ALA A 63 2.80 34.30 -13.54
CA ALA A 63 1.45 33.80 -13.34
C ALA A 63 1.17 32.50 -14.13
N VAL A 64 1.67 32.39 -15.37
CA VAL A 64 1.56 31.15 -16.17
C VAL A 64 2.29 30.01 -15.47
N VAL A 65 3.55 30.20 -15.08
CA VAL A 65 4.35 29.17 -14.38
C VAL A 65 3.67 28.75 -13.08
N CYS A 66 3.16 29.70 -12.29
CA CYS A 66 2.42 29.41 -11.07
C CYS A 66 1.16 28.55 -11.32
N SER A 67 0.49 28.73 -12.46
CA SER A 67 -0.70 27.93 -12.81
C SER A 67 -0.38 26.50 -13.25
N GLU A 68 0.86 26.25 -13.69
CA GLU A 68 1.35 24.93 -14.09
C GLU A 68 1.92 24.12 -12.92
N LEU A 69 2.19 24.78 -11.78
CA LEU A 69 2.71 24.09 -10.60
C LEU A 69 1.67 23.09 -10.08
N PRO A 70 2.05 21.81 -9.90
CA PRO A 70 1.17 20.82 -9.33
C PRO A 70 0.88 21.12 -7.86
N GLU A 71 -0.18 20.50 -7.35
CA GLU A 71 -0.50 20.54 -5.92
C GLU A 71 0.68 19.97 -5.10
N LEU A 72 1.21 20.79 -4.18
CA LEU A 72 2.33 20.37 -3.33
C LEU A 72 1.91 19.24 -2.37
N PRO A 73 2.84 18.33 -2.00
CA PRO A 73 2.51 17.16 -1.17
C PRO A 73 1.81 17.49 0.16
N ALA A 74 2.17 18.60 0.81
CA ALA A 74 1.53 19.02 2.07
C ALA A 74 0.06 19.42 1.88
N ALA A 75 -0.25 20.14 0.80
CA ALA A 75 -1.63 20.50 0.46
C ALA A 75 -2.43 19.27 0.04
N LYS A 76 -1.84 18.42 -0.82
CA LYS A 76 -2.46 17.16 -1.28
C LYS A 76 -2.76 16.23 -0.11
N ARG A 77 -1.84 16.11 0.86
CA ARG A 77 -2.06 15.34 2.09
C ARG A 77 -3.27 15.84 2.87
N ALA A 78 -3.34 17.13 3.15
CA ALA A 78 -4.46 17.73 3.88
C ALA A 78 -5.79 17.51 3.14
N ARG A 79 -5.78 17.61 1.81
CA ARG A 79 -6.94 17.30 0.97
C ARG A 79 -7.34 15.83 1.06
N PHE A 80 -6.39 14.89 1.03
CA PHE A 80 -6.67 13.47 1.16
C PHE A 80 -7.27 13.12 2.53
N GLU A 81 -6.78 13.74 3.60
CA GLU A 81 -7.36 13.59 4.94
C GLU A 81 -8.80 14.14 4.99
N ALA A 82 -9.04 15.34 4.46
CA ALA A 82 -10.34 16.02 4.54
C ALA A 82 -11.40 15.43 3.58
N ALA A 83 -11.04 15.19 2.31
CA ALA A 83 -11.98 14.79 1.26
C ALA A 83 -12.21 13.27 1.23
N PHE A 84 -11.20 12.48 1.57
CA PHE A 84 -11.27 11.01 1.50
C PHE A 84 -11.30 10.34 2.88
N GLY A 85 -11.18 11.11 3.97
CA GLY A 85 -11.23 10.59 5.34
C GLY A 85 -10.09 9.64 5.65
N LEU A 86 -8.94 9.80 4.98
CA LEU A 86 -7.75 8.99 5.20
C LEU A 86 -7.04 9.41 6.50
N SER A 87 -6.35 8.46 7.13
CA SER A 87 -5.51 8.80 8.28
C SER A 87 -4.30 9.63 7.84
N PRO A 88 -3.72 10.44 8.74
CA PRO A 88 -2.52 11.22 8.40
C PRO A 88 -1.34 10.35 7.96
N LYS A 89 -1.28 9.11 8.42
CA LYS A 89 -0.26 8.13 8.03
C LYS A 89 -0.48 7.65 6.60
N ASP A 90 -1.71 7.25 6.27
CA ASP A 90 -2.02 6.71 4.94
C ASP A 90 -1.91 7.79 3.87
N ALA A 91 -2.39 9.00 4.18
CA ALA A 91 -2.25 10.15 3.29
C ALA A 91 -0.78 10.49 3.03
N ALA A 92 0.08 10.45 4.06
CA ALA A 92 1.51 10.70 3.90
C ALA A 92 2.21 9.66 2.99
N VAL A 93 1.79 8.39 3.05
CA VAL A 93 2.32 7.35 2.17
C VAL A 93 1.87 7.58 0.73
N LEU A 94 0.59 7.85 0.49
CA LEU A 94 0.05 8.01 -0.85
C LEU A 94 0.58 9.24 -1.59
N VAL A 95 0.94 10.31 -0.86
CA VAL A 95 1.53 11.53 -1.44
C VAL A 95 3.06 11.55 -1.46
N SER A 96 3.70 10.43 -1.10
CA SER A 96 5.18 10.34 -1.08
C SER A 96 5.80 10.54 -2.46
N GLU A 97 5.14 10.02 -3.50
CA GLU A 97 5.48 10.23 -4.90
C GLU A 97 4.24 10.64 -5.69
N GLN A 98 4.44 11.52 -6.68
CA GLN A 98 3.34 12.02 -7.50
C GLN A 98 2.60 10.88 -8.22
N VAL A 99 3.33 9.91 -8.76
CA VAL A 99 2.74 8.77 -9.49
C VAL A 99 1.81 7.92 -8.62
N ILE A 100 2.12 7.78 -7.33
CA ILE A 100 1.28 7.03 -6.36
C ILE A 100 0.00 7.83 -6.07
N ALA A 101 0.14 9.13 -5.86
CA ALA A 101 -1.00 10.01 -5.59
C ALA A 101 -1.96 10.05 -6.77
N ASP A 102 -1.44 10.23 -7.98
CA ASP A 102 -2.24 10.34 -9.21
C ASP A 102 -2.93 9.00 -9.54
N TYR A 103 -2.28 7.87 -9.28
CA TYR A 103 -2.88 6.55 -9.40
C TYR A 103 -4.03 6.35 -8.42
N PHE A 104 -3.83 6.73 -7.14
CA PHE A 104 -4.90 6.68 -6.13
C PHE A 104 -6.10 7.55 -6.50
N GLU A 105 -5.88 8.79 -6.92
CA GLU A 105 -6.96 9.68 -7.34
C GLU A 105 -7.72 9.13 -8.53
N SER A 106 -7.02 8.51 -9.48
CA SER A 106 -7.64 7.85 -10.64
C SER A 106 -8.50 6.64 -10.26
N VAL A 107 -8.06 5.85 -9.26
CA VAL A 107 -8.83 4.71 -8.73
C VAL A 107 -10.09 5.20 -8.00
N VAL A 108 -9.98 6.27 -7.20
CA VAL A 108 -11.13 6.86 -6.51
C VAL A 108 -12.10 7.51 -7.51
N ALA A 109 -11.59 8.22 -8.52
CA ALA A 109 -12.39 8.83 -9.58
C ALA A 109 -13.15 7.78 -10.42
N ALA A 110 -12.59 6.56 -10.56
CA ALA A 110 -13.25 5.43 -11.19
C ALA A 110 -14.36 4.80 -10.33
N GLY A 111 -14.54 5.21 -9.07
CA GLY A 111 -15.64 4.82 -8.20
C GLY A 111 -15.27 3.89 -7.03
N ALA A 112 -13.98 3.66 -6.79
CA ALA A 112 -13.55 2.88 -5.62
C ALA A 112 -13.78 3.66 -4.31
N ASP A 113 -14.13 2.94 -3.24
CA ASP A 113 -14.14 3.52 -1.89
C ASP A 113 -12.72 3.98 -1.51
N PRO A 114 -12.51 5.25 -1.10
CA PRO A 114 -11.17 5.78 -0.89
C PRO A 114 -10.33 5.03 0.15
N LYS A 115 -10.94 4.56 1.25
CA LYS A 115 -10.22 3.80 2.28
C LYS A 115 -9.80 2.44 1.77
N THR A 116 -10.68 1.77 1.05
CA THR A 116 -10.40 0.47 0.45
C THR A 116 -9.33 0.59 -0.63
N ALA A 117 -9.41 1.62 -1.49
CA ALA A 117 -8.42 1.92 -2.51
C ALA A 117 -7.04 2.23 -1.90
N ALA A 118 -6.99 3.08 -0.87
CA ALA A 118 -5.76 3.41 -0.16
C ALA A 118 -5.08 2.14 0.39
N ASN A 119 -5.83 1.26 1.04
CA ASN A 119 -5.30 0.00 1.56
C ASN A 119 -4.73 -0.89 0.45
N TRP A 120 -5.49 -1.11 -0.63
CA TRP A 120 -5.04 -1.93 -1.76
C TRP A 120 -3.78 -1.38 -2.42
N ILE A 121 -3.69 -0.06 -2.55
CA ILE A 121 -2.53 0.59 -3.15
C ILE A 121 -1.32 0.45 -2.24
N MET A 122 -1.45 0.79 -0.96
CA MET A 122 -0.33 0.73 -0.01
C MET A 122 0.20 -0.69 0.23
N THR A 123 -0.62 -1.73 0.04
CA THR A 123 -0.18 -3.13 0.25
C THR A 123 0.20 -3.81 -1.06
N ASP A 124 -0.78 -4.14 -1.88
CA ASP A 124 -0.62 -5.08 -2.99
C ASP A 124 -0.10 -4.35 -4.24
N ALA A 125 -0.61 -3.15 -4.55
CA ALA A 125 -0.14 -2.40 -5.72
C ALA A 125 1.28 -1.87 -5.54
N MET A 126 1.63 -1.37 -4.34
CA MET A 126 2.97 -0.83 -4.06
C MET A 126 4.04 -1.92 -4.08
N THR A 127 3.69 -3.17 -3.74
CA THR A 127 4.60 -4.31 -3.90
C THR A 127 4.96 -4.51 -5.39
N GLY A 128 3.98 -4.43 -6.29
CA GLY A 128 4.22 -4.49 -7.74
C GLY A 128 4.99 -3.28 -8.26
N PHE A 129 4.63 -2.08 -7.79
CA PHE A 129 5.32 -0.82 -8.15
C PHE A 129 6.81 -0.86 -7.78
N ASN A 130 7.15 -1.31 -6.57
CA ASN A 130 8.55 -1.39 -6.13
C ASN A 130 9.39 -2.36 -6.98
N ALA A 131 8.77 -3.37 -7.59
CA ALA A 131 9.46 -4.32 -8.47
C ALA A 131 9.60 -3.81 -9.90
N ALA A 132 8.59 -3.11 -10.42
CA ALA A 132 8.51 -2.70 -11.84
C ALA A 132 8.83 -1.22 -12.11
N GLY A 133 8.84 -0.37 -11.06
CA GLY A 133 8.96 1.09 -11.17
C GLY A 133 7.71 1.79 -11.71
N ALA A 134 6.60 1.06 -11.90
CA ALA A 134 5.34 1.60 -12.44
C ALA A 134 4.14 0.74 -12.02
N PHE A 135 2.94 1.32 -12.02
CA PHE A 135 1.69 0.57 -11.87
C PHE A 135 1.34 -0.10 -13.21
N THR A 136 1.33 -1.43 -13.22
CA THR A 136 1.00 -2.21 -14.43
C THR A 136 -0.49 -2.50 -14.57
N VAL A 137 -1.24 -2.45 -13.46
CA VAL A 137 -2.69 -2.59 -13.45
C VAL A 137 -3.33 -1.22 -13.66
N PRO A 138 -4.25 -1.04 -14.62
CA PRO A 138 -4.96 0.22 -14.79
C PRO A 138 -5.86 0.57 -13.59
N PRO A 139 -6.06 1.86 -13.26
CA PRO A 139 -6.92 2.29 -12.16
C PRO A 139 -8.36 1.73 -12.21
N ALA A 140 -8.94 1.69 -13.42
CA ALA A 140 -10.27 1.14 -13.64
C ALA A 140 -10.34 -0.35 -13.30
N SER A 141 -9.32 -1.14 -13.68
CA SER A 141 -9.28 -2.57 -13.39
C SER A 141 -9.09 -2.85 -11.90
N LEU A 142 -8.32 -2.04 -11.17
CA LEU A 142 -8.26 -2.15 -9.70
C LEU A 142 -9.62 -1.82 -9.07
N THR A 143 -10.32 -0.82 -9.60
CA THR A 143 -11.66 -0.44 -9.12
C THR A 143 -12.68 -1.56 -9.32
N GLU A 144 -12.68 -2.19 -10.50
CA GLU A 144 -13.49 -3.37 -10.80
C GLU A 144 -13.17 -4.54 -9.85
N LEU A 145 -11.89 -4.80 -9.58
CA LEU A 145 -11.48 -5.84 -8.63
C LEU A 145 -12.02 -5.55 -7.22
N ILE A 146 -11.93 -4.30 -6.77
CA ILE A 146 -12.50 -3.87 -5.48
C ILE A 146 -14.03 -4.08 -5.47
N ALA A 147 -14.72 -3.81 -6.58
CA ALA A 147 -16.14 -4.06 -6.70
C ALA A 147 -16.49 -5.57 -6.58
N LEU A 148 -15.73 -6.45 -7.22
CA LEU A 148 -15.91 -7.92 -7.11
C LEU A 148 -15.66 -8.46 -5.70
N ILE A 149 -14.84 -7.77 -4.90
CA ILE A 149 -14.68 -8.12 -3.48
C ILE A 149 -15.90 -7.65 -2.69
N LYS A 150 -16.37 -6.43 -2.98
CA LYS A 150 -17.50 -5.81 -2.27
C LYS A 150 -18.81 -6.57 -2.50
N ASP A 151 -19.07 -7.00 -3.73
CA ASP A 151 -20.24 -7.82 -4.06
C ASP A 151 -20.10 -9.29 -3.64
N GLY A 152 -18.89 -9.70 -3.23
CA GLY A 152 -18.53 -11.03 -2.76
C GLY A 152 -18.41 -12.08 -3.87
N THR A 153 -18.25 -11.67 -5.14
CA THR A 153 -17.95 -12.55 -6.27
C THR A 153 -16.57 -13.18 -6.13
N VAL A 154 -15.64 -12.47 -5.50
CA VAL A 154 -14.28 -12.95 -5.22
C VAL A 154 -13.95 -12.68 -3.74
N SER A 155 -13.34 -13.65 -3.05
CA SER A 155 -12.87 -13.43 -1.69
C SER A 155 -11.64 -12.52 -1.68
N HIS A 156 -11.38 -11.83 -0.56
CA HIS A 156 -10.20 -10.97 -0.44
C HIS A 156 -8.87 -11.72 -0.71
N GLN A 157 -8.79 -13.00 -0.30
CA GLN A 157 -7.61 -13.83 -0.56
C GLN A 157 -7.47 -14.18 -2.05
N ALA A 158 -8.58 -14.51 -2.70
CA ALA A 158 -8.60 -14.77 -4.14
C ALA A 158 -8.27 -13.52 -4.95
N ALA A 159 -8.75 -12.35 -4.53
CA ALA A 159 -8.48 -11.08 -5.19
C ALA A 159 -6.99 -10.73 -5.24
N LYS A 160 -6.21 -11.07 -4.21
CA LYS A 160 -4.75 -10.88 -4.24
C LYS A 160 -4.09 -11.70 -5.35
N ARG A 161 -4.57 -12.92 -5.59
CA ARG A 161 -4.08 -13.78 -6.68
C ARG A 161 -4.52 -13.25 -8.04
N VAL A 162 -5.75 -12.76 -8.15
CA VAL A 162 -6.27 -12.11 -9.36
C VAL A 162 -5.43 -10.87 -9.68
N PHE A 163 -5.18 -10.00 -8.71
CA PHE A 163 -4.35 -8.81 -8.87
C PHE A 163 -2.93 -9.18 -9.33
N ALA A 164 -2.28 -10.14 -8.68
CA ALA A 164 -0.95 -10.60 -9.08
C ALA A 164 -0.92 -11.11 -10.54
N GLU A 165 -1.92 -11.90 -10.94
CA GLU A 165 -2.04 -12.36 -12.33
C GLU A 165 -2.27 -11.19 -13.29
N MET A 166 -3.12 -10.22 -12.94
CA MET A 166 -3.37 -9.02 -13.75
C MET A 166 -2.10 -8.20 -13.99
N THR A 167 -1.18 -8.15 -13.02
CA THR A 167 0.10 -7.44 -13.21
C THR A 167 0.98 -8.07 -14.29
N THR A 168 0.78 -9.36 -14.59
CA THR A 168 1.60 -10.13 -15.54
C THR A 168 0.88 -10.33 -16.88
N SER A 169 -0.38 -10.80 -16.84
CA SER A 169 -1.14 -11.12 -18.05
C SER A 169 -2.01 -9.97 -18.55
N GLY A 170 -2.26 -8.95 -17.71
CA GLY A 170 -3.34 -7.99 -17.93
C GLY A 170 -4.72 -8.66 -17.90
N GLY A 171 -5.72 -7.92 -18.40
CA GLY A 171 -7.10 -8.38 -18.55
C GLY A 171 -8.04 -7.90 -17.45
N ALA A 172 -9.35 -8.08 -17.69
CA ALA A 172 -10.38 -7.71 -16.74
C ALA A 172 -10.36 -8.63 -15.50
N PRO A 173 -10.55 -8.10 -14.28
CA PRO A 173 -10.51 -8.89 -13.05
C PRO A 173 -11.45 -10.09 -13.04
N ALA A 174 -12.66 -9.94 -13.59
CA ALA A 174 -13.66 -11.01 -13.64
C ALA A 174 -13.20 -12.18 -14.52
N ASP A 175 -12.64 -11.88 -15.69
CA ASP A 175 -12.12 -12.89 -16.62
C ASP A 175 -10.93 -13.63 -16.04
N VAL A 176 -10.02 -12.89 -15.38
CA VAL A 176 -8.88 -13.47 -14.69
C VAL A 176 -9.34 -14.36 -13.53
N ALA A 177 -10.32 -13.92 -12.75
CA ALA A 177 -10.90 -14.73 -11.67
C ALA A 177 -11.58 -16.00 -12.20
N ALA A 178 -12.32 -15.91 -13.31
CA ALA A 178 -12.97 -17.05 -13.95
C ALA A 178 -11.94 -18.06 -14.47
N ARG A 179 -10.91 -17.59 -15.19
CA ARG A 179 -9.81 -18.42 -15.73
C ARG A 179 -9.04 -19.15 -14.64
N LEU A 180 -8.80 -18.49 -13.51
CA LEU A 180 -8.15 -19.09 -12.34
C LEU A 180 -9.12 -19.95 -11.49
N GLY A 181 -10.41 -19.97 -11.83
CA GLY A 181 -11.43 -20.70 -11.09
C GLY A 181 -11.63 -20.19 -9.66
N LEU A 182 -11.45 -18.89 -9.44
CA LEU A 182 -11.45 -18.21 -8.14
C LEU A 182 -12.78 -17.51 -7.78
N LEU A 183 -13.79 -17.63 -8.66
CA LEU A 183 -15.14 -17.14 -8.38
C LEU A 183 -15.75 -17.87 -7.19
N GLN A 184 -16.41 -17.13 -6.30
CA GLN A 184 -17.12 -17.69 -5.15
C GLN A 184 -18.34 -18.48 -5.61
N VAL A 185 -18.50 -19.69 -5.08
CA VAL A 185 -19.65 -20.55 -5.29
C VAL A 185 -20.64 -20.31 -4.18
N ARG A 186 -21.84 -19.87 -4.57
CA ARG A 186 -22.99 -19.61 -3.69
C ARG A 186 -24.11 -20.63 -3.83
N ASP A 187 -23.99 -21.54 -4.79
CA ASP A 187 -24.99 -22.57 -5.01
C ASP A 187 -25.13 -23.46 -3.76
N SER A 188 -26.36 -23.62 -3.28
CA SER A 188 -26.63 -24.37 -2.05
C SER A 188 -26.23 -25.83 -2.16
N GLY A 189 -26.36 -26.45 -3.34
CA GLY A 189 -25.99 -27.85 -3.54
C GLY A 189 -24.49 -28.10 -3.41
N ALA A 190 -23.68 -27.25 -4.06
CA ALA A 190 -22.22 -27.34 -3.96
C ALA A 190 -21.71 -27.04 -2.53
N LEU A 191 -22.30 -26.06 -1.85
CA LEU A 191 -21.97 -25.75 -0.46
C LEU A 191 -22.34 -26.89 0.49
N GLU A 192 -23.53 -27.48 0.32
CA GLU A 192 -23.97 -28.63 1.13
C GLU A 192 -23.05 -29.84 0.94
N ALA A 193 -22.62 -30.13 -0.29
CA ALA A 193 -21.70 -31.23 -0.57
C ALA A 193 -20.35 -31.07 0.17
N TRP A 194 -19.73 -29.89 0.08
CA TRP A 194 -18.48 -29.66 0.82
C TRP A 194 -18.65 -29.72 2.32
N VAL A 195 -19.78 -29.20 2.84
CA VAL A 195 -20.10 -29.26 4.27
C VAL A 195 -20.26 -30.72 4.70
N ASP A 196 -21.03 -31.53 3.98
CA ASP A 196 -21.25 -32.94 4.29
C ASP A 196 -19.94 -33.71 4.36
N GLU A 197 -19.06 -33.54 3.37
CA GLU A 197 -17.78 -34.23 3.39
C GLU A 197 -16.89 -33.78 4.55
N VAL A 198 -16.90 -32.49 4.92
CA VAL A 198 -16.15 -31.99 6.08
C VAL A 198 -16.69 -32.55 7.39
N LEU A 199 -18.01 -32.66 7.53
CA LEU A 199 -18.63 -33.26 8.72
C LEU A 199 -18.28 -34.74 8.85
N VAL A 200 -18.24 -35.48 7.74
CA VAL A 200 -17.81 -36.89 7.69
C VAL A 200 -16.33 -37.06 8.02
N GLU A 201 -15.47 -36.15 7.56
CA GLU A 201 -14.01 -36.20 7.81
C GLU A 201 -13.61 -35.77 9.23
N ASN A 202 -14.48 -35.03 9.94
CA ASN A 202 -14.19 -34.46 11.26
C ASN A 202 -15.24 -34.86 12.32
N PRO A 203 -15.49 -36.17 12.54
CA PRO A 203 -16.60 -36.63 13.39
C PRO A 203 -16.42 -36.24 14.87
N LYS A 204 -15.18 -36.16 15.36
CA LYS A 204 -14.88 -35.80 16.75
C LYS A 204 -15.22 -34.34 17.04
N GLU A 205 -14.96 -33.47 16.09
CA GLU A 205 -15.23 -32.03 16.16
C GLU A 205 -16.74 -31.77 16.06
N VAL A 206 -17.46 -32.57 15.27
CA VAL A 206 -18.92 -32.55 15.22
C VAL A 206 -19.53 -32.92 16.57
N GLU A 207 -19.07 -34.01 17.20
CA GLU A 207 -19.56 -34.41 18.54
C GLU A 207 -19.27 -33.34 19.60
N ARG A 208 -18.07 -32.76 19.60
CA ARG A 208 -17.71 -31.67 20.54
C ARG A 208 -18.55 -30.41 20.34
N TYR A 209 -18.86 -30.07 19.09
CA TYR A 209 -19.76 -28.95 18.79
C TYR A 209 -21.17 -29.23 19.35
N LYS A 210 -21.71 -30.43 19.11
CA LYS A 210 -23.01 -30.87 19.69
C LYS A 210 -22.97 -30.92 21.22
N GLY A 211 -21.80 -31.14 21.82
CA GLY A 211 -21.54 -31.06 23.26
C GLY A 211 -21.48 -29.62 23.82
N GLY A 212 -21.67 -28.58 23.00
CA GLY A 212 -21.76 -27.18 23.42
C GLY A 212 -20.54 -26.32 23.10
N GLU A 213 -19.51 -26.85 22.44
CA GLU A 213 -18.30 -26.09 22.10
C GLU A 213 -18.45 -25.29 20.80
N VAL A 214 -19.24 -24.20 20.86
CA VAL A 214 -19.62 -23.36 19.69
C VAL A 214 -18.42 -22.80 18.90
N LYS A 215 -17.26 -22.64 19.53
CA LYS A 215 -16.03 -22.15 18.88
C LYS A 215 -15.55 -23.04 17.72
N LEU A 216 -15.95 -24.32 17.70
CA LEU A 216 -15.60 -25.25 16.62
C LEU A 216 -16.25 -24.89 15.28
N LEU A 217 -17.29 -24.06 15.27
CA LEU A 217 -17.90 -23.59 14.01
C LEU A 217 -16.88 -22.84 13.13
N ALA A 218 -16.00 -22.04 13.73
CA ALA A 218 -14.94 -21.34 13.00
C ALA A 218 -13.91 -22.31 12.41
N PHE A 219 -13.57 -23.38 13.15
CA PHE A 219 -12.68 -24.43 12.66
C PHE A 219 -13.30 -25.19 11.48
N LEU A 220 -14.55 -25.64 11.60
CA LEU A 220 -15.26 -26.35 10.54
C LEU A 220 -15.45 -25.48 9.30
N THR A 221 -15.76 -24.18 9.48
CA THR A 221 -15.80 -23.21 8.38
C THR A 221 -14.44 -23.15 7.68
N GLY A 222 -13.34 -23.12 8.43
CA GLY A 222 -11.97 -23.17 7.89
C GLY A 222 -11.68 -24.45 7.10
N GLN A 223 -12.16 -25.61 7.54
CA GLN A 223 -12.03 -26.87 6.79
C GLN A 223 -12.81 -26.84 5.47
N VAL A 224 -14.04 -26.30 5.47
CA VAL A 224 -14.82 -26.11 4.23
C VAL A 224 -14.12 -25.15 3.27
N MET A 225 -13.52 -24.07 3.77
CA MET A 225 -12.71 -23.17 2.95
C MET A 225 -11.49 -23.89 2.35
N LYS A 226 -10.80 -24.71 3.13
CA LYS A 226 -9.65 -25.49 2.66
C LYS A 226 -10.07 -26.49 1.57
N LYS A 227 -11.17 -27.20 1.79
CA LYS A 227 -11.69 -28.22 0.86
C LYS A 227 -12.18 -27.63 -0.45
N SER A 228 -12.92 -26.53 -0.38
CA SER A 228 -13.36 -25.76 -1.55
C SER A 228 -12.23 -24.98 -2.22
N ARG A 229 -10.99 -25.02 -1.70
CA ARG A 229 -9.84 -24.22 -2.16
C ARG A 229 -10.14 -22.71 -2.17
N GLY A 230 -10.90 -22.25 -1.19
CA GLY A 230 -11.32 -20.86 -1.04
C GLY A 230 -12.44 -20.43 -1.99
N LYS A 231 -13.11 -21.36 -2.67
CA LYS A 231 -14.25 -21.07 -3.55
C LYS A 231 -15.58 -20.98 -2.81
N ALA A 232 -15.74 -21.65 -1.67
CA ALA A 232 -17.00 -21.57 -0.93
C ALA A 232 -17.17 -20.17 -0.32
N ASP A 233 -18.36 -19.59 -0.46
CA ASP A 233 -18.69 -18.30 0.16
C ASP A 233 -18.72 -18.44 1.70
N PRO A 234 -17.83 -17.76 2.45
CA PRO A 234 -17.82 -17.85 3.91
C PRO A 234 -19.15 -17.47 4.56
N LYS A 235 -19.89 -16.52 3.97
CA LYS A 235 -21.21 -16.11 4.47
C LYS A 235 -22.28 -17.15 4.21
N GLY A 236 -22.16 -17.91 3.12
CA GLY A 236 -23.07 -19.01 2.78
C GLY A 236 -22.79 -20.30 3.56
N VAL A 237 -21.53 -20.57 3.90
CA VAL A 237 -21.13 -21.82 4.58
C VAL A 237 -21.62 -21.90 6.02
N GLN A 238 -21.53 -20.81 6.79
CA GLN A 238 -21.93 -20.83 8.21
C GLN A 238 -23.39 -21.26 8.43
N PRO A 239 -24.38 -20.68 7.72
CA PRO A 239 -25.77 -21.12 7.83
C PRO A 239 -25.97 -22.61 7.49
N VAL A 240 -25.28 -23.12 6.47
CA VAL A 240 -25.38 -24.53 6.06
C VAL A 240 -24.78 -25.47 7.11
N LEU A 241 -23.62 -25.11 7.68
CA LEU A 241 -22.99 -25.85 8.78
C LEU A 241 -23.91 -25.92 10.00
N VAL A 242 -24.42 -24.78 10.46
CA VAL A 242 -25.32 -24.72 11.62
C VAL A 242 -26.56 -25.58 11.38
N ARG A 243 -27.21 -25.43 10.21
CA ARG A 243 -28.39 -26.24 9.85
C ARG A 243 -28.11 -27.75 9.89
N LYS A 244 -26.97 -28.21 9.40
CA LYS A 244 -26.63 -29.65 9.39
C LYS A 244 -26.15 -30.18 10.75
N LEU A 245 -25.56 -29.32 11.58
CA LEU A 245 -25.12 -29.67 12.94
C LEU A 245 -26.27 -29.68 13.95
N GLU A 246 -27.25 -28.80 13.78
CA GLU A 246 -28.43 -28.67 14.66
C GLU A 246 -29.65 -29.45 14.15
N ALA A 247 -29.57 -30.06 12.96
CA ALA A 247 -30.59 -31.00 12.50
C ALA A 247 -30.72 -32.17 13.48
N PRO A 248 -31.94 -32.54 13.88
CA PRO A 248 -32.22 -33.62 14.83
C PRO A 248 -31.77 -35.00 14.31
#